data_AF-A0A2S5RGB1-F1
#
_entry.id   AF-A0A2S5RGB1-F1
#
_cell.length_a   1.000
_cell.length_b   1.000
_cell.length_c   1.000
_cell.angle_alpha   90.00
_cell.angle_beta   90.00
_cell.angle_gamma   90.00
#
_symmetry.space_group_name_H-M   'P 1'
#
loop_
_entity.id
_entity.type
_entity.pdbx_description
1 polymer ?
#
loop_
_entity_poly.entity_id
_entity_poly.type
_entity_poly.pdbx_seq_one_letter_code
_entity_poly.pdbx_strand_id
1 'polypeptide(L)'
;MSIKFNKNENLTIEQLQLQNEKLKEEHKVLEAQIKAVEKKVIGFLWLFWFIPILGWVVYTVIYSKRKQSPEYLKVMLPIKEEITINELQVMHNNILIEKKDIQ
;
A
#
# COMPACT_ATOMS: atom_id res chain seq x y z
N MET A 1 -15.16 -5.92 1.82
CA MET A 1 -14.85 -4.48 1.85
C MET A 1 -15.52 -3.85 0.65
N SER A 2 -16.53 -3.01 0.83
CA SER A 2 -17.35 -2.50 -0.29
C SER A 2 -16.80 -1.19 -0.81
N ILE A 3 -16.43 -1.15 -2.08
CA ILE A 3 -15.89 0.06 -2.69
C ILE A 3 -17.01 1.09 -2.81
N LYS A 4 -16.85 2.25 -2.17
CA LYS A 4 -17.93 3.25 -2.02
C LYS A 4 -18.00 4.27 -3.17
N PHE A 5 -17.70 3.86 -4.40
CA PHE A 5 -17.67 4.77 -5.56
C PHE A 5 -19.00 5.53 -5.76
N ASN A 6 -20.13 4.83 -5.64
CA ASN A 6 -21.46 5.39 -5.93
C ASN A 6 -21.87 6.51 -4.93
N LYS A 7 -21.38 6.49 -3.70
CA LYS A 7 -21.75 7.51 -2.69
C LYS A 7 -21.14 8.89 -3.00
N ASN A 8 -20.11 8.95 -3.85
CA ASN A 8 -19.31 10.14 -4.04
C ASN A 8 -19.84 11.08 -5.13
N GLU A 9 -20.78 10.64 -5.97
CA GLU A 9 -21.31 11.43 -7.09
C GLU A 9 -22.01 12.72 -6.63
N ASN A 10 -22.65 12.66 -5.46
CA ASN A 10 -23.39 13.78 -4.85
C ASN A 10 -22.54 14.70 -3.97
N LEU A 11 -21.23 14.42 -3.80
CA LEU A 11 -20.35 15.26 -2.98
C LEU A 11 -19.94 16.55 -3.70
N THR A 12 -19.65 17.59 -2.91
CA THR A 12 -19.06 18.84 -3.42
C THR A 12 -17.56 18.65 -3.69
N ILE A 13 -16.95 19.55 -4.48
CA ILE A 13 -15.51 19.54 -4.77
C ILE A 13 -14.68 19.56 -3.48
N GLU A 14 -15.01 20.44 -2.53
CA GLU A 14 -14.33 20.52 -1.23
C GLU A 14 -14.41 19.21 -0.44
N GLN A 15 -15.57 18.54 -0.45
CA GLN A 15 -15.75 17.26 0.23
C GLN A 15 -14.93 16.14 -0.43
N LEU A 16 -14.83 16.14 -1.77
CA LEU A 16 -14.00 15.21 -2.52
C LEU A 16 -12.50 15.44 -2.26
N GLN A 17 -12.07 16.70 -2.18
CA GLN A 17 -10.69 17.08 -1.83
C GLN A 17 -10.33 16.65 -0.40
N LEU A 18 -11.20 16.95 0.58
CA LEU A 18 -11.01 16.53 1.97
C LEU A 18 -10.95 15.00 2.09
N GLN A 19 -11.75 14.28 1.31
CA GLN A 19 -11.69 12.82 1.28
C GLN A 19 -10.37 12.32 0.68
N ASN A 20 -9.88 12.96 -0.39
CA ASN A 20 -8.59 12.62 -0.98
C ASN A 20 -7.43 12.85 0.00
N GLU A 21 -7.47 13.92 0.79
CA GLU A 21 -6.47 14.17 1.83
C GLU A 21 -6.49 13.09 2.92
N LYS A 22 -7.67 12.69 3.39
CA LYS A 22 -7.81 11.58 4.34
C LYS A 22 -7.26 10.26 3.79
N LEU A 23 -7.60 9.93 2.54
CA LEU A 23 -7.10 8.72 1.88
C LEU A 23 -5.57 8.75 1.72
N LYS A 24 -4.97 9.93 1.49
CA LYS A 24 -3.51 10.11 1.44
C LYS A 24 -2.87 9.91 2.82
N GLU A 25 -3.49 10.39 3.89
CA GLU A 25 -3.00 10.13 5.26
C GLU A 25 -3.10 8.64 5.62
N GLU A 26 -4.22 7.97 5.27
CA GLU A 26 -4.37 6.52 5.44
C GLU A 26 -3.31 5.75 4.64
N HIS A 27 -3.01 6.17 3.40
CA HIS A 27 -1.94 5.60 2.58
C HIS A 27 -0.58 5.67 3.27
N LYS A 28 -0.21 6.81 3.88
CA LYS A 28 1.03 6.95 4.65
C LYS A 28 1.09 5.95 5.82
N VAL A 29 -0.03 5.75 6.51
CA VAL A 29 -0.11 4.80 7.64
C VAL A 29 0.06 3.36 7.14
N LEU A 30 -0.57 2.98 6.03
CA LEU A 30 -0.43 1.65 5.43
C LEU A 30 0.99 1.40 4.92
N GLU A 31 1.63 2.41 4.32
CA GLU A 31 3.06 2.38 3.94
C GLU A 31 3.97 2.14 5.15
N ALA A 32 3.68 2.77 6.29
CA ALA A 32 4.42 2.51 7.53
C ALA A 32 4.22 1.06 8.03
N GLN A 33 3.01 0.50 7.88
CA GLN A 33 2.74 -0.90 8.20
C GLN A 33 3.51 -1.86 7.27
N ILE A 34 3.57 -1.57 5.96
CA ILE A 34 4.39 -2.32 5.00
C ILE A 34 5.84 -2.35 5.46
N LYS A 35 6.43 -1.19 5.77
CA LYS A 35 7.82 -1.10 6.23
C LYS A 35 8.05 -1.90 7.51
N ALA A 36 7.10 -1.90 8.44
CA ALA A 36 7.19 -2.69 9.66
C ALA A 36 7.20 -4.20 9.36
N VAL A 37 6.34 -4.67 8.44
CA VAL A 37 6.31 -6.07 8.00
C VAL A 37 7.60 -6.44 7.27
N GLU A 38 8.08 -5.60 6.36
CA GLU A 38 9.34 -5.83 5.62
C GLU A 38 10.56 -5.87 6.55
N LYS A 39 10.61 -5.01 7.57
CA LYS A 39 11.68 -5.04 8.58
C LYS A 39 11.71 -6.37 9.34
N LYS A 40 10.55 -6.97 9.64
CA LYS A 40 10.46 -8.31 10.23
C LYS A 40 10.94 -9.40 9.27
N VAL A 41 10.60 -9.28 7.98
CA VAL A 41 11.06 -10.22 6.93
C VAL A 41 12.57 -10.17 6.75
N ILE A 42 13.14 -8.97 6.71
CA ILE A 42 14.59 -8.75 6.58
C ILE A 42 15.29 -9.23 7.86
N GLY A 43 14.86 -8.80 9.04
CA GLY A 43 15.43 -9.23 10.32
C GLY A 43 16.97 -9.17 10.33
N PHE A 44 17.63 -10.24 10.77
CA PHE A 44 19.09 -10.38 10.76
C PHE A 44 19.71 -10.69 9.39
N LEU A 45 18.94 -10.71 8.30
CA LEU A 45 19.49 -11.03 6.97
C LEU A 45 20.57 -10.05 6.50
N TRP A 46 20.59 -8.83 7.05
CA TRP A 46 21.66 -7.85 6.81
C TRP A 46 23.05 -8.36 7.22
N LEU A 47 23.13 -9.31 8.15
CA LEU A 47 24.38 -9.86 8.66
C LEU A 47 25.06 -10.77 7.63
N PHE A 48 24.33 -11.28 6.64
CA PHE A 48 24.91 -12.05 5.56
C PHE A 48 25.69 -11.18 4.56
N TRP A 49 25.60 -9.85 4.64
CA TRP A 49 26.38 -8.94 3.80
C TRP A 49 27.90 -9.01 4.07
N PHE A 50 28.32 -9.56 5.21
CA PHE A 50 29.74 -9.75 5.56
C PHE A 50 30.41 -10.91 4.78
N ILE A 51 29.66 -11.72 4.03
CA ILE A 51 30.20 -12.81 3.21
C ILE A 51 29.79 -12.55 1.75
N PRO A 52 30.68 -12.05 0.87
CA PRO A 52 30.28 -11.42 -0.39
C PRO A 52 29.48 -12.33 -1.34
N ILE A 53 29.97 -13.54 -1.64
CA ILE A 53 29.33 -14.41 -2.64
C ILE A 53 28.28 -15.33 -2.00
N LEU A 54 28.64 -16.03 -0.90
CA LEU A 54 27.71 -16.93 -0.23
C LEU A 54 26.58 -16.17 0.47
N GLY A 55 26.86 -14.98 1.00
CA GLY A 55 25.87 -14.15 1.66
C GLY A 55 24.79 -13.63 0.73
N TRP A 56 25.14 -13.26 -0.51
CA TRP A 56 24.17 -12.81 -1.51
C TRP A 56 23.17 -13.91 -1.91
N VAL A 57 23.68 -15.13 -2.18
CA VAL A 57 22.83 -16.27 -2.55
C VAL A 57 21.92 -16.66 -1.39
N VAL A 58 22.46 -16.72 -0.18
CA VAL A 58 21.68 -17.02 1.04
C VAL A 58 20.62 -15.94 1.29
N TYR A 59 20.98 -14.66 1.14
CA TYR A 59 20.06 -13.53 1.29
C TYR A 59 18.88 -13.65 0.32
N THR A 60 19.15 -13.82 -0.97
CA THR A 60 18.11 -13.85 -2.01
C THR A 60 17.16 -15.03 -1.83
N VAL A 61 17.68 -16.23 -1.54
CA VAL A 61 16.87 -17.44 -1.32
C VAL A 61 16.00 -17.31 -0.07
N ILE A 62 16.56 -16.90 1.06
CA ILE A 62 15.81 -16.79 2.32
C ILE A 62 14.78 -15.65 2.23
N TYR A 63 15.18 -14.50 1.68
CA TYR A 63 14.27 -13.36 1.50
C TYR A 63 13.09 -13.73 0.60
N SER A 64 13.34 -14.37 -0.55
CA SER A 64 12.29 -14.84 -1.46
C SER A 64 11.36 -15.85 -0.79
N LYS A 65 11.91 -16.83 -0.07
CA LYS A 65 11.11 -17.80 0.70
C LYS A 65 10.21 -17.13 1.74
N ARG A 66 10.72 -16.13 2.47
CA ARG A 66 9.95 -15.42 3.51
C ARG A 66 8.82 -14.60 2.89
N LYS A 67 9.03 -13.94 1.75
CA LYS A 67 7.98 -13.21 1.01
C LYS A 67 6.92 -14.12 0.39
N GLN A 68 7.25 -15.37 0.11
CA GLN A 68 6.29 -16.36 -0.39
C GLN A 68 5.59 -17.12 0.73
N SER A 69 5.94 -16.86 2.00
CA SER A 69 5.32 -17.56 3.12
C SER A 69 3.83 -17.20 3.23
N PRO A 70 2.95 -18.18 3.50
CA PRO A 70 1.53 -17.92 3.68
C PRO A 70 1.24 -16.88 4.77
N GLU A 71 2.07 -16.86 5.82
CA GLU A 71 1.98 -15.89 6.92
C GLU A 71 2.25 -14.46 6.45
N TYR A 72 3.31 -14.25 5.66
CA TYR A 72 3.60 -12.93 5.08
C TYR A 72 2.49 -12.49 4.13
N LEU A 73 2.05 -13.37 3.22
CA LEU A 73 1.01 -13.04 2.25
C LEU A 73 -0.31 -12.72 2.92
N LYS A 74 -0.68 -13.43 3.99
CA LYS A 74 -1.90 -13.18 4.77
C LYS A 74 -1.93 -11.78 5.39
N VAL A 75 -0.77 -11.21 5.73
CA VAL A 75 -0.66 -9.85 6.28
C VAL A 75 -0.49 -8.81 5.17
N MET A 76 0.32 -9.12 4.16
CA MET A 76 0.69 -8.15 3.12
C MET A 76 -0.42 -7.92 2.09
N LEU A 77 -1.14 -8.96 1.69
CA LEU A 77 -2.23 -8.86 0.70
C LEU A 77 -3.34 -7.89 1.11
N PRO A 78 -3.92 -7.96 2.32
CA PRO A 78 -4.99 -7.04 2.70
C PRO A 78 -4.50 -5.58 2.77
N ILE A 79 -3.28 -5.33 3.24
CA ILE A 79 -2.71 -3.98 3.27
C ILE A 79 -2.55 -3.41 1.85
N LYS A 80 -2.05 -4.24 0.91
CA LYS A 80 -1.92 -3.84 -0.50
C LYS A 80 -3.27 -3.64 -1.18
N GLU A 81 -4.26 -4.47 -0.87
CA GLU A 81 -5.62 -4.32 -1.37
C GLU A 81 -6.21 -2.98 -0.90
N GLU A 82 -6.06 -2.63 0.38
CA GLU A 82 -6.53 -1.37 0.94
C GLU A 82 -5.85 -0.15 0.30
N ILE A 83 -4.53 -0.19 0.10
CA ILE A 83 -3.80 0.84 -0.65
C ILE A 83 -4.38 1.01 -2.06
N THR A 84 -4.58 -0.10 -2.77
CA THR A 84 -5.09 -0.09 -4.15
C THR A 84 -6.50 0.50 -4.20
N ILE A 85 -7.37 0.14 -3.25
CA ILE A 85 -8.72 0.69 -3.14
C ILE A 85 -8.67 2.21 -2.90
N ASN A 86 -7.80 2.67 -2.00
CA ASN A 86 -7.64 4.09 -1.70
C ASN A 86 -7.14 4.87 -2.92
N GLU A 87 -6.17 4.34 -3.66
CA GLU A 87 -5.66 4.94 -4.89
C GLU A 87 -6.74 5.04 -5.98
N LEU A 88 -7.53 3.97 -6.17
CA LEU A 88 -8.66 3.98 -7.10
C LEU A 88 -9.72 5.00 -6.69
N GLN A 89 -9.98 5.16 -5.39
CA GLN A 89 -10.94 6.13 -4.90
C GLN A 89 -10.46 7.57 -5.12
N VAL A 90 -9.16 7.85 -4.88
CA VAL A 90 -8.58 9.17 -5.19
C VAL A 90 -8.68 9.46 -6.69
N MET A 91 -8.36 8.49 -7.55
CA MET A 91 -8.48 8.63 -9.00
C MET A 91 -9.93 8.95 -9.41
N HIS A 92 -10.90 8.21 -8.88
CA HIS A 92 -12.31 8.44 -9.15
C HIS A 92 -12.77 9.84 -8.70
N ASN A 93 -12.38 10.25 -7.49
CA ASN A 93 -12.71 11.58 -6.97
C ASN A 93 -12.10 12.70 -7.82
N ASN A 94 -10.87 12.54 -8.30
CA ASN A 94 -10.23 13.52 -9.20
C ASN A 94 -10.99 13.65 -10.52
N ILE A 95 -11.47 12.54 -11.10
CA ILE A 95 -12.31 12.56 -12.30
C ILE A 95 -13.63 13.30 -12.04
N LEU A 96 -14.25 13.10 -10.85
CA LEU A 96 -15.48 13.80 -10.48
C LEU A 96 -15.25 15.31 -10.28
N ILE A 97 -14.12 15.70 -9.68
CA ILE A 97 -13.75 17.11 -9.51
C ILE A 97 -13.56 17.75 -10.89
N GLU A 98 -12.78 17.13 -11.78
CA GLU A 98 -12.54 17.64 -13.13
C GLU A 98 -13.85 17.83 -13.91
N LYS A 99 -14.78 16.87 -13.83
CA LYS A 99 -16.10 17.00 -14.46
C LYS A 99 -16.94 18.14 -13.90
N LYS A 100 -16.82 18.44 -12.60
CA LYS A 100 -17.57 19.50 -11.93
C LYS A 100 -16.93 20.89 -12.14
N ASP A 101 -15.62 20.97 -12.32
CA ASP A 101 -14.91 22.22 -12.64
C ASP A 101 -15.17 22.72 -14.08
N ILE A 102 -15.51 21.81 -15.00
CA ILE A 102 -15.81 22.13 -16.41
C ILE A 102 -17.27 22.56 -16.62
N GLN A 103 -18.17 22.30 -15.65
CA GLN A 103 -19.59 22.67 -15.69
C GLN A 103 -19.85 24.05 -15.09
#